data_AF-A0A971E3R8-F1
#
_entry.id   AF-A0A971E3R8-F1
#
_cell.length_a   1.000
_cell.length_b   1.000
_cell.length_c   1.000
_cell.angle_alpha   90.00
_cell.angle_beta   90.00
_cell.angle_gamma   90.00
#
_symmetry.space_group_name_H-M   'P 1'
#
loop_
_entity.id
_entity.type
_entity.pdbx_description
1 polymer ?
#
loop_
_entity_poly.entity_id
_entity_poly.type
_entity_poly.pdbx_seq_one_letter_code
_entity_poly.pdbx_strand_id
1 'polypeptide(L)'
;MLARPGLCGRRTSLGSWLNVSGVRGCRMDREQVGQVDIARYDAVIDEVRRLMLAKNHDYGEAWRDMRLSSITDQILTKAYRIAHIEKNEGKTLVSEGIASELRDIANYCVFALIKISEARDEVAQS
;
A
#
# COMPACT_ATOMS: atom_id res chain seq x y z
N MET A 1 25.99 46.94 -8.43
CA MET A 1 24.82 46.13 -8.02
C MET A 1 24.75 44.91 -8.94
N LEU A 2 25.64 43.92 -8.71
CA LEU A 2 25.70 42.66 -9.46
C LEU A 2 26.37 41.61 -8.56
N ALA A 3 25.67 40.51 -8.25
CA ALA A 3 26.27 39.20 -7.98
C ALA A 3 25.22 38.09 -8.01
N ARG A 4 25.58 36.99 -8.67
CA ARG A 4 24.80 35.79 -9.07
C ARG A 4 24.65 34.76 -7.91
N PRO A 5 23.84 33.69 -8.10
CA PRO A 5 23.41 32.77 -7.04
C PRO A 5 24.51 31.82 -6.57
N GLY A 6 24.62 31.67 -5.26
CA GLY A 6 25.61 30.83 -4.60
C GLY A 6 25.20 29.36 -4.53
N LEU A 7 25.89 28.54 -5.33
CA LEU A 7 26.21 27.16 -5.02
C LEU A 7 27.00 27.13 -3.69
N CYS A 8 26.50 26.45 -2.66
CA CYS A 8 27.28 26.05 -1.49
C CYS A 8 27.14 24.52 -1.42
N GLY A 9 28.13 23.70 -1.72
CA GLY A 9 29.52 23.79 -1.28
C GLY A 9 29.75 22.60 -0.37
N ARG A 10 30.07 21.44 -0.97
CA ARG A 10 30.58 20.26 -0.25
C ARG A 10 31.81 20.69 0.56
N ARG A 11 31.85 20.39 1.85
CA ARG A 11 33.08 20.42 2.64
C ARG A 11 33.23 19.10 3.40
N THR A 12 34.23 18.33 2.96
CA THR A 12 34.83 17.20 3.64
C THR A 12 35.62 17.68 4.87
N SER A 13 35.55 16.96 5.99
CA SER A 13 36.66 16.71 6.91
C SER A 13 36.12 15.96 8.13
N LEU A 14 36.63 14.76 8.36
CA LEU A 14 36.36 13.90 9.51
C LEU A 14 36.68 14.62 10.84
N GLY A 15 35.95 14.27 11.89
CA GLY A 15 36.35 14.54 13.27
C GLY A 15 35.37 15.33 14.15
N SER A 16 34.12 14.87 14.27
CA SER A 16 33.28 15.15 15.45
C SER A 16 32.12 14.16 15.48
N TRP A 17 32.45 12.90 15.74
CA TRP A 17 31.48 11.87 16.04
C TRP A 17 31.05 12.08 17.51
N LEU A 18 29.75 12.25 17.78
CA LEU A 18 29.10 12.35 19.12
C LEU A 18 28.81 13.76 19.70
N ASN A 19 28.28 14.70 18.91
CA ASN A 19 27.29 15.64 19.46
C ASN A 19 26.31 16.12 18.37
N VAL A 20 25.39 15.25 17.96
CA VAL A 20 24.32 15.62 17.03
C VAL A 20 23.09 16.07 17.82
N SER A 21 23.22 17.20 18.54
CA SER A 21 22.08 17.95 19.11
C SER A 21 21.25 18.68 18.02
N GLY A 22 21.16 18.09 16.82
CA GLY A 22 20.68 18.77 15.62
C GLY A 22 20.02 17.86 14.57
N VAL A 23 19.86 16.56 14.85
CA VAL A 23 18.80 15.81 14.16
C VAL A 23 17.51 16.27 14.82
N ARG A 24 16.94 17.39 14.32
CA ARG A 24 15.51 17.61 14.48
C ARG A 24 14.87 16.39 13.84
N GLY A 25 14.57 15.40 14.67
CA GLY A 25 13.76 14.27 14.28
C GLY A 25 12.54 14.86 13.60
N CYS A 26 12.33 14.48 12.34
CA CYS A 26 10.99 14.55 11.78
C CYS A 26 10.18 13.65 12.70
N ARG A 27 9.59 14.28 13.71
CA ARG A 27 8.56 13.71 14.55
C ARG A 27 7.50 13.31 13.53
N MET A 28 7.44 12.03 13.20
CA MET A 28 6.31 11.49 12.48
C MET A 28 5.12 11.81 13.37
N ASP A 29 4.33 12.79 12.99
CA ASP A 29 3.08 13.09 13.65
C ASP A 29 2.25 11.82 13.54
N ARG A 30 2.15 11.11 14.67
CA ARG A 30 1.39 9.88 14.81
C ARG A 30 -0.07 10.31 14.83
N GLU A 31 -0.57 10.70 13.66
CA GLU A 31 -1.87 11.32 13.49
C GLU A 31 -2.96 10.29 13.81
N GLN A 32 -3.66 10.61 14.90
CA GLN A 32 -4.95 10.11 15.39
C GLN A 32 -5.53 8.88 14.68
N VAL A 33 -5.42 7.70 15.33
CA VAL A 33 -6.34 6.59 15.03
C VAL A 33 -7.70 6.98 15.60
N GLY A 34 -8.52 7.64 14.80
CA GLY A 34 -9.89 8.01 15.16
C GLY A 34 -10.74 6.78 15.52
N GLN A 35 -11.74 6.98 16.38
CA GLN A 35 -12.69 5.96 16.79
C GLN A 35 -13.25 5.21 15.56
N VAL A 36 -13.04 3.89 15.51
CA VAL A 36 -13.56 3.05 14.42
C VAL A 36 -15.08 2.95 14.57
N ASP A 37 -15.79 3.61 13.65
CA ASP A 37 -17.23 3.45 13.50
C ASP A 37 -17.50 2.08 12.89
N ILE A 38 -17.94 1.13 13.71
CA ILE A 38 -18.19 -0.27 13.33
C ILE A 38 -19.17 -0.34 12.15
N ALA A 39 -20.17 0.54 12.10
CA ALA A 39 -21.15 0.57 11.01
C ALA A 39 -20.51 0.97 9.67
N ARG A 40 -19.53 1.89 9.69
CA ARG A 40 -18.76 2.25 8.49
C ARG A 40 -17.84 1.12 8.06
N TYR A 41 -17.24 0.42 9.01
CA TYR A 41 -16.39 -0.72 8.73
C TYR A 41 -17.18 -1.82 8.02
N ASP A 42 -18.33 -2.20 8.56
CA ASP A 42 -19.20 -3.23 7.99
C ASP A 42 -19.66 -2.87 6.57
N ALA A 43 -20.03 -1.61 6.33
CA ALA A 43 -20.41 -1.14 5.00
C ALA A 43 -19.28 -1.29 3.97
N VAL A 44 -18.03 -0.99 4.35
CA VAL A 44 -16.86 -1.15 3.46
C VAL A 44 -16.59 -2.63 3.21
N ILE A 45 -16.68 -3.48 4.23
CA ILE A 45 -16.51 -4.94 4.08
C ILE A 45 -17.56 -5.52 3.15
N ASP A 46 -18.82 -5.09 3.26
CA ASP A 46 -19.90 -5.55 2.38
C ASP A 46 -19.66 -5.11 0.93
N GLU A 47 -19.13 -3.92 0.71
CA GLU A 47 -18.76 -3.44 -0.63
C GLU A 47 -17.60 -4.27 -1.22
N VAL A 48 -16.55 -4.53 -0.43
CA VAL A 48 -15.43 -5.38 -0.83
C VAL A 48 -15.91 -6.79 -1.17
N ARG A 49 -16.77 -7.37 -0.32
CA ARG A 49 -17.35 -8.71 -0.55
C ARG A 49 -18.21 -8.74 -1.82
N ARG A 50 -19.04 -7.72 -2.04
CA ARG A 50 -19.87 -7.63 -3.25
C ARG A 50 -19.00 -7.54 -4.50
N LEU A 51 -17.94 -6.75 -4.46
CA LEU A 51 -16.97 -6.63 -5.55
C LEU A 51 -16.26 -7.97 -5.81
N MET A 52 -15.85 -8.68 -4.75
CA MET A 52 -15.24 -9.99 -4.84
C MET A 52 -16.18 -10.99 -5.54
N LEU A 53 -17.45 -11.06 -5.10
CA LEU A 53 -18.45 -11.96 -5.66
C LEU A 53 -18.75 -11.65 -7.12
N ALA A 54 -18.87 -10.37 -7.49
CA ALA A 54 -19.04 -9.95 -8.87
C ALA A 54 -17.86 -10.42 -9.74
N LYS A 55 -16.62 -10.17 -9.29
CA LYS A 55 -15.42 -10.62 -10.02
C LYS A 55 -15.32 -12.13 -10.12
N ASN A 56 -15.68 -12.86 -9.06
CA ASN A 56 -15.65 -14.32 -9.05
C ASN A 56 -16.75 -14.90 -9.96
N HIS A 57 -17.84 -14.17 -10.22
CA HIS A 57 -18.83 -14.55 -11.22
C HIS A 57 -18.29 -14.37 -12.64
N ASP A 58 -17.62 -13.24 -12.91
CA ASP A 58 -17.13 -12.90 -14.25
C ASP A 58 -15.92 -13.73 -14.69
N TYR A 59 -15.01 -14.02 -13.75
CA TYR A 59 -13.72 -14.69 -14.03
C TYR A 59 -13.62 -16.10 -13.43
N GLY A 60 -14.67 -16.57 -12.76
CA GLY A 60 -14.63 -17.82 -12.01
C GLY A 60 -13.59 -17.80 -10.89
N GLU A 61 -13.16 -18.98 -10.46
CA GLU A 61 -12.10 -19.16 -9.46
C GLU A 61 -10.69 -19.18 -10.09
N ALA A 62 -10.46 -18.47 -11.20
CA ALA A 62 -9.16 -18.45 -11.90
C ALA A 62 -7.98 -18.03 -11.02
N TRP A 63 -8.24 -17.30 -9.93
CA TRP A 63 -7.24 -16.91 -8.94
C TRP A 63 -6.69 -18.11 -8.14
N ARG A 64 -7.41 -19.24 -8.07
CA ARG A 64 -6.92 -20.47 -7.42
C ARG A 64 -5.74 -21.07 -8.18
N ASP A 65 -5.72 -20.96 -9.50
CA ASP A 65 -4.61 -21.48 -10.33
C ASP A 65 -3.39 -20.55 -10.31
N MET A 66 -3.54 -19.32 -9.79
CA MET A 66 -2.43 -18.37 -9.66
C MET A 66 -1.49 -18.76 -8.51
N ARG A 67 -0.19 -18.51 -8.72
CA ARG A 67 0.82 -18.64 -7.67
C ARG A 67 0.69 -17.53 -6.65
N LEU A 68 1.04 -17.81 -5.40
CA LEU A 68 1.05 -16.80 -4.33
C LEU A 68 1.94 -15.59 -4.69
N SER A 69 3.09 -15.84 -5.34
CA SER A 69 3.98 -14.76 -5.84
C SER A 69 3.28 -13.84 -6.85
N SER A 70 2.43 -14.39 -7.72
CA SER A 70 1.66 -13.61 -8.70
C SER A 70 0.58 -12.76 -8.01
N ILE A 71 -0.04 -13.28 -6.96
CA ILE A 71 -1.01 -12.51 -6.15
C ILE A 71 -0.29 -11.34 -5.45
N THR A 72 0.89 -11.59 -4.88
CA THR A 72 1.72 -10.54 -4.26
C THR A 72 2.12 -9.48 -5.27
N ASP A 73 2.49 -9.86 -6.50
CA ASP A 73 2.84 -8.91 -7.57
C ASP A 73 1.66 -8.01 -7.96
N GLN A 74 0.43 -8.55 -8.00
CA GLN A 74 -0.77 -7.75 -8.24
C GLN A 74 -1.02 -6.73 -7.12
N ILE A 75 -0.78 -7.11 -5.87
CA ILE A 75 -0.87 -6.19 -4.72
C ILE A 75 0.17 -5.07 -4.85
N LEU A 76 1.43 -5.42 -5.14
CA LEU A 76 2.52 -4.45 -5.26
C LEU A 76 2.30 -3.47 -6.41
N THR A 77 1.84 -3.95 -7.57
CA THR A 77 1.55 -3.12 -8.73
C THR A 77 0.47 -2.08 -8.42
N LYS A 78 -0.61 -2.50 -7.74
CA LYS A 78 -1.69 -1.59 -7.31
C LYS A 78 -1.25 -0.61 -6.24
N ALA A 79 -0.48 -1.06 -5.25
CA ALA A 79 0.06 -0.20 -4.20
C ALA A 79 1.01 0.87 -4.78
N TYR A 80 1.88 0.48 -5.73
CA TYR A 80 2.78 1.41 -6.42
C TYR A 80 2.00 2.45 -7.23
N ARG A 81 0.92 2.03 -7.89
CA ARG A 81 0.01 2.95 -8.61
C ARG A 81 -0.59 3.98 -7.66
N ILE A 82 -1.07 3.57 -6.48
CA ILE A 82 -1.62 4.50 -5.48
C ILE A 82 -0.53 5.50 -5.02
N ALA A 83 0.65 5.00 -4.64
CA ALA A 83 1.76 5.84 -4.22
C ALA A 83 2.20 6.85 -5.31
N HIS A 84 2.13 6.45 -6.58
CA HIS A 84 2.41 7.32 -7.70
C HIS A 84 1.37 8.44 -7.87
N ILE A 85 0.08 8.12 -7.68
CA ILE A 85 -1.02 9.09 -7.74
C ILE A 85 -0.89 10.12 -6.60
N GLU A 86 -0.57 9.66 -5.38
CA GLU A 86 -0.36 10.53 -4.23
C GLU A 86 0.82 11.50 -4.45
N LYS A 87 1.94 11.00 -4.99
CA LYS A 87 3.12 11.81 -5.28
C LYS A 87 2.88 12.89 -6.34
N ASN A 88 1.95 12.66 -7.26
CA ASN A 88 1.62 13.60 -8.33
C ASN A 88 0.55 14.63 -7.92
N GLU A 89 0.28 14.81 -6.63
CA GLU A 89 -0.69 15.76 -6.08
C GLU A 89 -2.10 15.62 -6.70
N GLY A 90 -2.49 14.40 -7.11
CA GLY A 90 -3.78 14.16 -7.75
C GLY A 90 -3.94 14.75 -9.17
N LYS A 91 -2.85 15.20 -9.82
CA LYS A 91 -2.88 15.74 -11.20
C LYS A 91 -2.89 14.67 -12.30
N THR A 92 -3.35 13.46 -12.00
CA THR A 92 -3.55 12.40 -12.98
C THR A 92 -5.03 12.09 -13.15
N LEU A 93 -5.46 12.01 -14.41
CA LEU A 93 -6.80 11.70 -14.93
C LEU A 93 -7.23 10.26 -14.57
N VAL A 94 -7.19 9.85 -13.31
CA VAL A 94 -7.61 8.51 -12.92
C VAL A 94 -9.10 8.56 -12.64
N SER A 95 -9.88 8.13 -13.63
CA SER A 95 -11.34 8.04 -13.59
C SER A 95 -11.87 7.00 -12.59
N GLU A 96 -10.99 6.19 -11.99
CA GLU A 96 -11.32 5.23 -10.93
C GLU A 96 -10.63 5.67 -9.63
N GLY A 97 -11.42 6.02 -8.62
CA GLY A 97 -10.89 6.55 -7.36
C GLY A 97 -9.94 5.56 -6.65
N ILE A 98 -8.99 6.10 -5.88
CA ILE A 98 -8.01 5.34 -5.07
C ILE A 98 -8.70 4.26 -4.21
N ALA A 99 -9.91 4.54 -3.72
CA ALA A 99 -10.71 3.60 -2.95
C ALA A 99 -11.01 2.29 -3.72
N SER A 100 -11.20 2.33 -5.04
CA SER A 100 -11.43 1.11 -5.85
C SER A 100 -10.20 0.21 -5.84
N GLU A 101 -9.02 0.79 -6.08
CA GLU A 101 -7.75 0.06 -6.07
C GLU A 101 -7.42 -0.52 -4.68
N LEU A 102 -7.79 0.18 -3.60
CA LEU A 102 -7.65 -0.32 -2.24
C LEU A 102 -8.55 -1.54 -1.97
N ARG A 103 -9.79 -1.53 -2.46
CA ARG A 103 -10.70 -2.69 -2.35
C ARG A 103 -10.16 -3.90 -3.12
N ASP A 104 -9.53 -3.67 -4.27
CA ASP A 104 -8.86 -4.73 -5.02
C ASP A 104 -7.69 -5.32 -4.26
N ILE A 105 -6.83 -4.48 -3.67
CA ILE A 105 -5.73 -4.94 -2.81
C ILE A 105 -6.27 -5.81 -1.67
N ALA A 106 -7.36 -5.37 -1.00
CA ALA A 106 -7.99 -6.15 0.05
C ALA A 106 -8.45 -7.54 -0.43
N ASN A 107 -9.06 -7.62 -1.62
CA ASN A 107 -9.48 -8.89 -2.21
C ASN A 107 -8.30 -9.83 -2.49
N TYR A 108 -7.19 -9.31 -3.06
CA TYR A 108 -5.99 -10.13 -3.29
C TYR A 108 -5.36 -10.61 -1.99
N CYS A 109 -5.40 -9.80 -0.91
CA CYS A 109 -4.96 -10.25 0.41
C CYS A 109 -5.80 -11.42 0.92
N VAL A 110 -7.13 -11.38 0.76
CA VAL A 110 -8.02 -12.49 1.14
C VAL A 110 -7.69 -13.76 0.34
N PHE A 111 -7.50 -13.64 -0.98
CA PHE A 111 -7.12 -14.78 -1.82
C PHE A 111 -5.78 -15.39 -1.40
N ALA A 112 -4.79 -14.55 -1.07
CA ALA A 112 -3.51 -15.00 -0.55
C ALA A 112 -3.67 -15.77 0.78
N LEU A 113 -4.48 -15.25 1.71
CA LEU A 113 -4.75 -15.91 3.00
C LEU A 113 -5.44 -17.26 2.82
N ILE A 114 -6.43 -17.35 1.92
CA ILE A 114 -7.12 -18.63 1.63
C ILE A 114 -6.12 -19.65 1.08
N LYS A 115 -5.30 -19.28 0.09
CA LYS A 115 -4.28 -20.19 -0.48
C LYS A 115 -3.24 -20.64 0.55
N ILE A 116 -2.83 -19.76 1.46
CA ILE A 116 -1.89 -20.11 2.53
C ILE A 116 -2.55 -21.10 3.50
N SER A 117 -3.83 -20.92 3.82
CA SER A 117 -4.58 -21.86 4.66
C SER A 117 -4.68 -23.23 4.02
N GLU A 118 -5.08 -23.30 2.74
CA GLU A 118 -5.20 -24.56 1.99
C GLU A 118 -3.87 -25.31 1.93
N ALA A 119 -2.78 -24.61 1.60
CA ALA A 119 -1.44 -25.20 1.57
C ALA A 119 -0.99 -25.71 2.95
N ARG A 120 -1.42 -25.06 4.03
CA ARG A 120 -1.11 -25.51 5.40
C ARG A 120 -1.89 -26.78 5.76
N ASP A 121 -3.14 -26.88 5.34
CA ASP A 121 -4.01 -28.02 5.63
C ASP A 121 -3.56 -29.28 4.89
N GLU A 122 -3.03 -29.14 3.67
CA GLU A 122 -2.41 -30.24 2.91
C GLU A 122 -1.20 -30.83 3.65
N VAL A 123 -0.35 -29.98 4.23
CA VAL A 123 0.83 -30.40 5.01
C VAL A 123 0.44 -31.03 6.35
N ALA A 124 -0.68 -30.62 6.94
CA ALA A 124 -1.16 -31.20 8.19
C ALA A 124 -1.74 -32.62 8.02
N GLN A 125 -2.08 -33.00 6.78
CA GLN A 125 -2.68 -34.30 6.44
C GLN A 125 -1.65 -35.33 5.92
N SER A 126 -0.41 -34.91 5.68
CA SER A 126 0.74 -35.74 5.27
C SER A 126 1.64 -36.11 6.44
#